data_AF-A0A355TUR1-F1
#
_entry.id   AF-A0A355TUR1-F1
#
_cell.length_a   1.000
_cell.length_b   1.000
_cell.length_c   1.000
_cell.angle_alpha   90.00
_cell.angle_beta   90.00
_cell.angle_gamma   90.00
#
_symmetry.space_group_name_H-M   'P 1'
#
loop_
_entity.id
_entity.type
_entity.pdbx_description
1 polymer ?
#
loop_
_entity_poly.entity_id
_entity_poly.type
_entity_poly.pdbx_seq_one_letter_code
_entity_poly.pdbx_strand_id
1 'polypeptide(L)'
;EVVVAVDNYFSSAVEKSFKGTATELAELIKENSGTEITPPILSKRLLKYHSQFCSLGYSCEFGRTNQGRFIKIERLGDGSDISDGKYGTKPSVNPSVTLSRKEPCQPT
;
A
#
# COMPACT_ATOMS: atom_id res chain seq x y z
N GLU A 1 16.38 -3.33 9.12
CA GLU A 1 15.98 -4.70 8.76
C GLU A 1 14.85 -4.74 7.75
N VAL A 2 13.58 -4.42 8.08
CA VAL A 2 12.47 -4.56 7.10
C VAL A 2 12.64 -3.74 5.82
N VAL A 3 13.08 -2.48 5.91
CA VAL A 3 13.30 -1.64 4.72
C VAL A 3 14.34 -2.24 3.78
N VAL A 4 15.46 -2.72 4.34
CA VAL A 4 16.53 -3.37 3.59
C VAL A 4 16.08 -4.71 3.00
N ALA A 5 15.30 -5.50 3.73
CA ALA A 5 14.79 -6.77 3.24
C ALA A 5 13.83 -6.58 2.05
N VAL A 6 12.96 -5.57 2.12
CA VAL A 6 12.06 -5.19 1.03
C VAL A 6 12.85 -4.65 -0.17
N ASP A 7 13.81 -3.76 0.07
CA ASP A 7 14.66 -3.18 -0.99
C ASP A 7 15.51 -4.24 -1.71
N ASN A 8 16.10 -5.17 -0.95
CA ASN A 8 16.82 -6.31 -1.51
C ASN A 8 15.91 -7.21 -2.34
N TYR A 9 14.68 -7.47 -1.87
CA TYR A 9 13.68 -8.23 -2.62
C TYR A 9 13.35 -7.57 -3.96
N PHE A 10 12.99 -6.28 -3.98
CA PHE A 10 12.68 -5.58 -5.23
C PHE A 10 13.91 -5.31 -6.11
N SER A 11 15.12 -5.40 -5.56
CA SER A 11 16.36 -5.33 -6.31
C SER A 11 16.73 -6.64 -7.00
N SER A 12 16.36 -7.79 -6.43
CA SER A 12 16.56 -9.11 -7.04
C SER A 12 15.35 -9.60 -7.85
N ALA A 13 14.15 -9.11 -7.56
CA ALA A 13 12.93 -9.49 -8.25
C ALA A 13 12.93 -9.01 -9.70
N VAL A 14 12.42 -9.86 -10.60
CA VAL A 14 12.21 -9.52 -12.02
C VAL A 14 11.13 -8.44 -12.14
N GLU A 15 10.08 -8.54 -11.34
CA GLU A 15 9.03 -7.53 -11.24
C GLU A 15 9.37 -6.52 -10.15
N LYS A 16 9.46 -5.25 -10.56
CA LYS A 16 9.69 -4.10 -9.67
C LYS A 16 8.42 -3.60 -8.98
N SER A 17 7.35 -4.37 -9.07
CA SER A 17 6.04 -4.05 -8.52
C SER A 17 5.43 -5.28 -7.88
N PHE A 18 4.76 -5.09 -6.76
CA PHE A 18 4.03 -6.13 -6.04
C PHE A 18 2.62 -5.62 -5.71
N LYS A 19 1.63 -6.50 -5.83
CA LYS A 19 0.26 -6.25 -5.37
C LYS A 19 -0.30 -7.52 -4.76
N GLY A 20 -0.60 -7.48 -3.47
CA GLY A 20 -1.12 -8.63 -2.74
C GLY A 20 -1.40 -8.31 -1.29
N THR A 21 -1.40 -9.32 -0.44
CA THR A 21 -1.55 -9.20 0.99
C THR A 21 -0.20 -9.05 1.70
N ALA A 22 -0.23 -8.64 2.96
CA ALA A 22 0.97 -8.61 3.80
C ALA A 22 1.60 -10.00 4.01
N THR A 23 0.78 -11.04 3.94
CA THR A 23 1.23 -12.44 4.08
C THR A 23 2.02 -12.88 2.87
N GLU A 24 1.47 -12.67 1.67
CA GLU A 24 2.16 -13.00 0.42
C GLU A 24 3.49 -12.25 0.31
N LEU A 25 3.51 -10.96 0.65
CA LEU A 25 4.76 -10.18 0.64
C LEU A 25 5.79 -10.69 1.66
N ALA A 26 5.34 -11.09 2.85
CA ALA A 26 6.22 -11.65 3.88
C ALA A 26 6.84 -12.99 3.45
N GLU A 27 6.06 -13.85 2.81
CA GLU A 27 6.53 -15.14 2.29
C GLU A 27 7.56 -14.93 1.17
N LEU A 28 7.29 -14.02 0.23
CA LEU A 28 8.21 -13.68 -0.86
C LEU A 28 9.55 -13.13 -0.34
N ILE A 29 9.50 -12.25 0.66
CA ILE A 29 10.72 -11.72 1.29
C ILE A 29 11.49 -12.83 2.00
N LYS A 30 10.79 -13.76 2.67
CA LYS A 30 11.41 -14.91 3.34
C LYS A 30 12.07 -15.86 2.34
N GLU A 31 11.41 -16.15 1.21
CA GLU A 31 11.94 -17.03 0.17
C GLU A 31 13.20 -16.43 -0.49
N ASN A 32 13.18 -15.13 -0.76
CA ASN A 32 14.28 -14.46 -1.47
C ASN A 32 15.45 -14.05 -0.56
N SER A 33 15.17 -13.54 0.64
CA SER A 33 16.19 -12.98 1.55
C SER A 33 16.49 -13.84 2.78
N GLY A 34 15.70 -14.90 3.01
CA GLY A 34 15.74 -15.68 4.26
C GLY A 34 15.20 -14.94 5.49
N THR A 35 14.75 -13.69 5.33
CA THR A 35 14.29 -12.87 6.46
C THR A 35 12.85 -13.19 6.81
N GLU A 36 12.63 -13.78 7.99
CA GLU A 36 11.28 -14.02 8.48
C GLU A 36 10.67 -12.73 9.07
N ILE A 37 9.65 -12.21 8.42
CA ILE A 37 8.92 -11.02 8.87
C ILE A 37 7.45 -11.40 9.00
N THR A 38 6.86 -11.16 10.18
CA THR A 38 5.43 -11.44 10.32
C THR A 38 4.58 -10.41 9.58
N PRO A 39 3.44 -10.80 8.98
CA PRO A 39 2.58 -9.88 8.21
C PRO A 39 2.15 -8.61 8.98
N PRO A 40 1.84 -8.66 10.30
CA PRO A 40 1.52 -7.47 11.09
C PRO A 40 2.72 -6.52 11.25
N ILE A 41 3.93 -7.07 11.44
CA ILE A 41 5.16 -6.29 11.57
C ILE A 41 5.47 -5.63 10.23
N LEU A 42 5.37 -6.37 9.12
CA LEU A 42 5.57 -5.86 7.77
C LEU A 42 4.66 -4.65 7.50
N SER A 43 3.35 -4.81 7.70
CA SER A 43 2.36 -3.75 7.51
C SER A 43 2.68 -2.52 8.37
N LYS A 44 2.99 -2.73 9.65
CA LYS A 44 3.32 -1.63 10.59
C LYS A 44 4.59 -0.90 10.17
N ARG A 45 5.60 -1.62 9.69
CA ARG A 45 6.90 -1.07 9.30
C ARG A 45 6.82 -0.34 7.96
N LEU A 46 6.06 -0.86 7.00
CA LEU A 46 5.77 -0.21 5.73
C LEU A 46 5.06 1.13 5.94
N LEU A 47 4.07 1.19 6.85
CA LEU A 47 3.42 2.46 7.22
C LEU A 47 4.36 3.42 7.97
N LYS A 48 5.14 2.90 8.93
CA LYS A 48 6.06 3.72 9.74
C LYS A 48 7.21 4.32 8.93
N TYR A 49 7.72 3.56 7.96
CA TYR A 49 8.88 3.95 7.14
C TYR A 49 8.49 4.32 5.71
N HIS A 50 7.22 4.66 5.48
CA HIS A 50 6.70 5.05 4.16
C HIS A 50 7.55 6.16 3.51
N SER A 51 7.90 7.19 4.28
CA SER A 51 8.79 8.26 3.80
C SER A 51 10.17 7.77 3.38
N GLN A 52 10.75 6.77 4.07
CA GLN A 52 12.04 6.21 3.69
C GLN A 52 11.94 5.40 2.40
N PHE A 53 10.86 4.64 2.24
CA PHE A 53 10.58 3.94 0.99
C PHE A 53 10.43 4.93 -0.18
N CYS A 54 9.70 6.02 0.03
CA CYS A 54 9.57 7.07 -0.97
C CYS A 54 10.92 7.70 -1.36
N SER A 55 11.79 7.98 -0.38
CA SER A 55 13.16 8.46 -0.64
C SER A 55 14.05 7.45 -1.37
N LEU A 56 13.78 6.16 -1.23
CA LEU A 56 14.45 5.08 -1.97
C LEU A 56 13.85 4.84 -3.36
N GLY A 57 12.82 5.60 -3.76
CA GLY A 57 12.11 5.44 -5.03
C GLY A 57 11.02 4.38 -5.00
N TYR A 58 10.40 4.11 -3.86
CA TYR A 58 9.26 3.20 -3.75
C TYR A 58 7.96 3.94 -3.46
N SER A 59 6.93 3.64 -4.24
CA SER A 59 5.55 3.97 -3.94
C SER A 59 4.91 2.82 -3.17
N CYS A 60 4.39 3.08 -1.98
CA CYS A 60 3.64 2.10 -1.20
C CYS A 60 2.20 2.58 -0.98
N GLU A 61 1.24 1.74 -1.34
CA GLU A 61 -0.20 1.98 -1.21
C GLU A 61 -0.84 0.87 -0.36
N PHE A 62 -1.73 1.26 0.55
CA PHE A 62 -2.42 0.35 1.45
C PHE A 62 -3.92 0.61 1.37
N GLY A 63 -4.72 -0.44 1.22
CA GLY A 63 -6.16 -0.29 1.11
C GLY A 63 -6.94 -1.52 1.51
N ARG A 64 -8.25 -1.47 1.27
CA ARG A 64 -9.17 -2.59 1.44
C ARG A 64 -9.92 -2.82 0.13
N THR A 65 -9.98 -4.07 -0.30
CA THR A 65 -10.90 -4.56 -1.35
C THR A 65 -12.04 -5.34 -0.70
N ASN A 66 -13.02 -5.77 -1.50
CA ASN A 66 -14.07 -6.70 -1.04
C ASN A 66 -13.50 -8.03 -0.50
N GLN A 67 -12.25 -8.38 -0.85
CA GLN A 67 -11.59 -9.61 -0.41
C GLN A 67 -10.70 -9.42 0.84
N GLY A 68 -10.46 -8.18 1.28
CA GLY A 68 -9.66 -7.91 2.47
C GLY A 68 -8.67 -6.76 2.31
N ARG A 69 -7.62 -6.75 3.14
CA ARG A 69 -6.57 -5.70 3.09
C ARG A 69 -5.56 -6.04 2.00
N PHE A 70 -5.15 -5.03 1.23
CA PHE A 70 -4.11 -5.18 0.21
C PHE A 70 -2.97 -4.18 0.44
N ILE A 71 -1.81 -4.55 -0.08
CA ILE A 71 -0.58 -3.79 -0.14
C ILE A 71 -0.14 -3.78 -1.60
N LYS A 72 0.12 -2.59 -2.13
CA LYS A 72 0.77 -2.39 -3.42
C LYS A 72 2.09 -1.67 -3.18
N ILE A 73 3.18 -2.20 -3.70
CA ILE A 73 4.51 -1.57 -3.64
C ILE A 73 5.06 -1.54 -5.06
N GLU A 74 5.59 -0.41 -5.48
CA GLU A 74 6.11 -0.21 -6.82
C GLU A 74 7.40 0.60 -6.74
N ARG A 75 8.47 0.08 -7.33
CA ARG A 75 9.72 0.82 -7.46
C ARG A 75 9.58 1.78 -8.64
N LEU A 76 9.37 3.04 -8.31
CA LEU A 76 9.48 4.15 -9.24
C LEU A 76 10.97 4.21 -9.66
N GLY A 77 11.25 4.04 -10.94
CA GLY A 77 12.61 4.27 -11.46
C GLY A 77 13.06 5.70 -11.20
N ASP A 78 14.32 6.02 -11.52
CA ASP A 78 15.02 7.30 -11.27
C ASP A 78 14.31 8.58 -11.79
N GLY A 79 13.16 8.45 -12.45
CA GLY A 79 12.32 9.56 -12.87
C GLY A 79 10.91 9.45 -12.31
N SER A 80 10.61 10.31 -11.34
CA SER A 80 9.37 11.09 -11.29
C SER A 80 8.04 10.33 -11.44
N ASP A 81 7.32 10.12 -10.34
CA ASP A 81 5.97 10.70 -10.24
C ASP A 81 5.50 10.75 -8.79
N ILE A 82 5.08 11.94 -8.38
CA ILE A 82 4.67 12.30 -7.03
C ILE A 82 3.23 11.82 -6.88
N SER A 83 3.04 10.55 -6.55
CA SER A 83 1.70 10.05 -6.20
C SER A 83 1.37 10.44 -4.77
N ASP A 84 0.83 11.65 -4.63
CA ASP A 84 0.29 12.23 -3.41
C ASP A 84 -0.64 11.25 -2.67
N GLY A 85 -0.33 11.06 -1.40
CA GLY A 85 -1.06 10.18 -0.50
C GLY A 85 -2.54 10.53 -0.43
N LYS A 86 -3.39 9.63 -0.90
CA LYS A 86 -4.77 9.53 -0.44
C LYS A 86 -4.90 8.29 0.45
N TYR A 87 -4.38 8.39 1.67
CA TYR A 87 -4.87 7.57 2.77
C TYR A 87 -6.30 8.02 3.10
N GLY A 88 -7.24 7.50 2.31
CA GLY A 88 -8.65 7.50 2.63
C GLY A 88 -8.87 6.62 3.86
N THR A 89 -8.57 7.14 5.04
CA THR A 89 -9.25 6.71 6.26
C THR A 89 -10.69 7.14 6.10
N LYS A 90 -11.50 6.33 5.40
CA LYS A 90 -12.94 6.43 5.57
C LYS A 90 -13.24 5.83 6.95
N PRO A 91 -13.75 6.61 7.91
CA PRO A 91 -14.34 6.00 9.08
C PRO A 91 -15.48 5.12 8.59
N SER A 92 -15.57 3.94 9.20
CA SER A 92 -16.73 3.08 9.12
C SER A 92 -17.94 3.88 9.58
N VAL A 93 -18.65 4.49 8.65
CA VAL A 93 -20.03 4.89 8.83
C VAL A 93 -20.83 4.07 7.84
N ASN A 94 -21.54 3.13 8.41
CA ASN A 94 -22.74 2.49 7.90
C ASN A 94 -23.86 3.53 7.85
N PRO A 95 -24.39 3.92 6.68
CA PRO A 95 -25.74 4.39 6.58
C PRO A 95 -26.58 3.26 6.00
N SER A 96 -27.22 2.53 6.91
CA SER A 96 -28.53 1.97 6.57
C SER A 96 -29.45 3.16 6.25
N VAL A 97 -30.40 2.93 5.35
CA VAL A 97 -31.54 3.80 5.01
C VAL A 97 -31.34 4.77 3.84
N THR A 98 -31.63 4.23 2.65
CA THR A 98 -32.75 4.60 1.77
C THR A 98 -33.07 6.08 1.46
N LEU A 99 -33.32 6.28 0.15
CA LEU A 99 -34.38 7.09 -0.47
C LEU A 99 -34.02 8.52 -0.97
N SER A 100 -33.84 8.60 -2.30
CA SER A 100 -34.59 9.46 -3.23
C SER A 100 -34.84 10.93 -2.83
N ARG A 101 -34.21 11.89 -3.53
CA ARG A 101 -34.96 12.85 -4.38
C ARG A 101 -34.06 13.72 -5.27
N LYS A 102 -34.63 13.98 -6.43
CA LYS A 102 -34.23 14.86 -7.53
C LYS A 102 -34.19 16.36 -7.18
N GLU A 103 -33.36 17.08 -7.95
CA GLU A 103 -33.51 18.44 -8.52
C GLU A 103 -33.02 19.69 -7.73
N PRO A 104 -32.67 20.79 -8.44
CA PRO A 104 -31.49 21.64 -8.17
C PRO A 104 -31.86 23.03 -7.60
N CYS A 105 -30.86 23.81 -7.15
CA CYS A 105 -31.02 25.24 -6.84
C CYS A 105 -29.76 26.04 -7.22
N GLN A 106 -29.98 27.14 -7.96
CA GLN A 106 -29.02 28.20 -8.30
C GLN A 106 -28.58 29.02 -7.07
N PRO A 107 -27.53 29.85 -7.19
CA PRO A 107 -27.71 31.31 -7.23
C PRO A 107 -26.74 31.97 -8.25
N THR A 108 -26.92 33.20 -8.77
CA THR A 108 -27.39 34.46 -8.16
C THR A 108 -27.84 35.40 -9.26
#